data_AF-A0A1G4RUK4-F1
#
_entry.id   AF-A0A1G4RUK4-F1
#
_cell.length_a   1.000
_cell.length_b   1.000
_cell.length_c   1.000
_cell.angle_alpha   90.00
_cell.angle_beta   90.00
_cell.angle_gamma   90.00
#
_symmetry.space_group_name_H-M   'P 1'
#
loop_
_entity.id
_entity.type
_entity.pdbx_description
1 polymer ?
#
loop_
_entity_poly.entity_id
_entity_poly.type
_entity_poly.pdbx_seq_one_letter_code
_entity_poly.pdbx_strand_id
1 'polypeptide(L)'
;MDHIEIADAIYPAASNSEPRSFALCSVIGHAGATGGKNDELTISEALRDPLIAMVLRADGVTSEEFKRVLQTAAREWKLNRPTLSEEMGRNRR
;
A
#
# COMPACT_ATOMS: atom_id res chain seq x y z
N MET A 1 46.07 -54.35 -6.16
CA MET A 1 46.35 -53.16 -5.32
C MET A 1 46.60 -51.95 -6.23
N ASP A 2 45.75 -51.84 -7.24
CA ASP A 2 45.02 -50.65 -7.68
C ASP A 2 45.02 -49.50 -6.67
N HIS A 3 45.84 -48.48 -6.96
CA HIS A 3 45.72 -47.16 -6.37
C HIS A 3 44.80 -46.33 -7.27
N ILE A 4 43.61 -46.02 -6.77
CA ILE A 4 42.65 -45.14 -7.44
C ILE A 4 43.15 -43.71 -7.28
N GLU A 5 43.53 -43.07 -8.40
CA GLU A 5 43.61 -41.61 -8.50
C GLU A 5 42.20 -41.03 -8.35
N ILE A 6 41.99 -40.23 -7.30
CA ILE A 6 40.82 -39.36 -7.20
C ILE A 6 41.29 -37.95 -7.53
N ALA A 7 41.48 -37.70 -8.82
CA ALA A 7 41.34 -36.35 -9.35
C ALA A 7 39.84 -36.13 -9.57
N ASP A 8 39.18 -35.40 -8.68
CA ASP A 8 37.99 -34.68 -9.13
C ASP A 8 37.77 -33.40 -8.34
N ALA A 9 37.32 -32.41 -9.10
CA ALA A 9 37.22 -31.01 -8.75
C ALA A 9 36.31 -30.78 -7.53
N ILE A 10 36.87 -30.21 -6.46
CA ILE A 10 36.08 -29.36 -5.58
C ILE A 10 36.63 -27.95 -5.69
N TYR A 11 36.15 -27.27 -6.72
CA TYR A 11 36.01 -25.81 -6.71
C TYR A 11 34.92 -25.48 -5.69
N PRO A 12 35.20 -24.94 -4.49
CA PRO A 12 34.27 -23.99 -3.91
C PRO A 12 34.50 -22.69 -4.67
N ALA A 13 33.85 -22.53 -5.83
CA ALA A 13 33.54 -21.20 -6.29
C ALA A 13 32.73 -20.59 -5.15
N ALA A 14 33.38 -19.71 -4.39
CA ALA A 14 32.73 -18.91 -3.37
C ALA A 14 31.50 -18.31 -4.03
N SER A 15 30.32 -18.85 -3.70
CA SER A 15 29.09 -18.10 -3.86
C SER A 15 29.25 -16.96 -2.87
N ASN A 16 29.78 -15.87 -3.39
CA ASN A 16 29.48 -14.53 -2.96
C ASN A 16 27.95 -14.41 -2.91
N SER A 17 27.39 -14.93 -1.82
CA SER A 17 26.19 -14.43 -1.21
C SER A 17 26.45 -12.96 -0.92
N GLU A 18 26.21 -12.12 -1.91
CA GLU A 18 25.90 -10.75 -1.64
C GLU A 18 24.44 -10.73 -1.18
N PRO A 19 24.13 -10.59 0.12
CA PRO A 19 22.96 -9.80 0.45
C PRO A 19 23.32 -8.38 0.02
N ARG A 20 23.14 -8.04 -1.26
CA ARG A 20 23.17 -6.64 -1.68
C ARG A 20 21.97 -5.97 -1.06
N SER A 21 22.17 -5.54 0.18
CA SER A 21 21.62 -4.36 0.79
C SER A 21 20.22 -4.00 0.30
N PHE A 22 19.20 -4.58 0.92
CA PHE A 22 17.89 -3.94 0.99
C PHE A 22 17.89 -2.71 1.92
N ALA A 23 19.07 -2.20 2.30
CA ALA A 23 19.21 -0.93 3.00
C ALA A 23 19.41 0.20 1.99
N LEU A 24 18.29 0.60 1.39
CA LEU A 24 17.96 2.01 1.23
C LEU A 24 16.45 2.10 1.44
N CYS A 25 16.07 1.91 2.71
CA CYS A 25 14.90 2.59 3.24
C CYS A 25 15.21 4.08 3.12
N SER A 26 14.98 4.64 1.92
CA SER A 26 14.87 6.07 1.75
C SER A 26 13.66 6.48 2.57
N VAL A 27 13.92 6.81 3.83
CA VAL A 27 13.13 7.73 4.64
C VAL A 27 13.11 9.04 3.85
N ILE A 28 12.26 9.08 2.83
CA ILE A 28 11.66 10.32 2.39
C ILE A 28 10.31 10.30 3.06
N GLY A 29 10.32 10.70 4.34
CA GLY A 29 9.12 11.21 4.96
C GLY A 29 8.68 12.40 4.14
N HIS A 30 7.74 12.19 3.23
CA HIS A 30 6.89 13.28 2.77
C HIS A 30 6.19 13.78 4.03
N ALA A 31 6.71 14.87 4.57
CA ALA A 31 6.06 15.66 5.58
C ALA A 31 4.70 16.11 5.01
N GLY A 32 3.63 15.47 5.44
CA GLY A 32 2.29 16.03 5.38
C GLY A 32 2.23 17.18 6.39
N ALA A 33 2.78 18.33 6.02
CA ALA A 33 2.63 19.56 6.79
C ALA A 33 1.23 20.12 6.53
N THR A 34 0.22 19.59 7.21
CA THR A 34 -1.10 20.24 7.35
C THR A 34 -1.40 20.35 8.82
N GLY A 35 -0.86 21.42 9.42
CA GLY A 35 -1.31 21.88 10.72
C GLY A 35 -2.42 22.90 10.54
N GLY A 36 -3.65 22.56 10.90
CA GLY A 36 -4.67 23.56 11.19
C GLY A 36 -6.13 23.14 11.04
N LYS A 37 -6.68 22.50 12.09
CA LYS A 37 -8.12 22.39 12.42
C LYS A 37 -8.94 21.47 11.51
N ASN A 38 -9.19 20.24 11.98
CA ASN A 38 -10.07 19.26 11.31
C ASN A 38 -9.69 19.02 9.82
N ASP A 39 -8.39 18.90 9.56
CA ASP A 39 -7.83 18.63 8.23
C ASP A 39 -8.09 17.18 7.82
N GLU A 40 -9.35 16.84 7.52
CA GLU A 40 -9.65 15.58 6.87
C GLU A 40 -8.93 15.52 5.52
N LEU A 41 -8.07 14.51 5.37
CA LEU A 41 -7.35 14.27 4.12
C LEU A 41 -8.36 14.01 3.00
N THR A 42 -8.20 14.72 1.88
CA THR A 42 -8.93 14.36 0.68
C THR A 42 -8.45 13.01 0.15
N ILE A 43 -9.31 12.28 -0.58
CA ILE A 43 -8.94 10.99 -1.20
C ILE A 43 -7.64 11.10 -2.03
N SER A 44 -7.43 12.23 -2.70
CA SER A 44 -6.23 12.43 -3.54
C SER A 44 -4.95 12.64 -2.72
N GLU A 45 -5.07 13.18 -1.50
CA GLU A 45 -3.94 13.34 -0.59
C GLU A 45 -3.61 12.02 0.11
N ALA A 46 -4.64 11.29 0.57
CA ALA A 46 -4.47 9.95 1.11
C ALA A 46 -3.80 9.00 0.11
N LEU A 47 -4.10 9.13 -1.19
CA LEU A 47 -3.46 8.32 -2.22
C LEU A 47 -1.98 8.60 -2.46
N ARG A 48 -1.45 9.71 -1.93
CA ARG A 48 -0.01 10.01 -1.94
C ARG A 48 0.71 9.40 -0.75
N ASP A 49 -0.02 8.82 0.20
CA ASP A 49 0.56 8.14 1.35
C ASP A 49 1.45 6.97 0.89
N PRO A 50 2.70 6.88 1.37
CA PRO A 50 3.62 5.83 0.95
C PRO A 50 3.13 4.40 1.26
N LEU A 51 2.40 4.20 2.36
CA LEU A 51 1.88 2.89 2.73
C LEU A 51 0.72 2.50 1.82
N ILE A 52 -0.20 3.43 1.55
CA ILE A 52 -1.29 3.21 0.59
C ILE A 52 -0.73 2.88 -0.80
N ALA A 53 0.26 3.66 -1.26
CA ALA A 53 0.93 3.40 -2.54
C ALA A 53 1.63 2.03 -2.57
N MET A 54 2.18 1.57 -1.44
CA MET A 54 2.79 0.24 -1.33
C MET A 54 1.77 -0.88 -1.51
N VAL A 55 0.63 -0.78 -0.82
CA VAL A 55 -0.46 -1.77 -0.89
C VAL A 55 -1.02 -1.84 -2.31
N LEU A 56 -1.34 -0.69 -2.91
CA LEU A 56 -1.86 -0.65 -4.28
C LEU A 56 -0.91 -1.32 -5.29
N ARG A 57 0.40 -1.09 -5.15
CA ARG A 57 1.40 -1.76 -6.01
C ARG A 57 1.48 -3.26 -5.80
N ALA A 58 1.36 -3.74 -4.55
CA ALA A 58 1.37 -5.16 -4.24
C ALA A 58 0.19 -5.90 -4.91
N ASP A 59 -0.96 -5.21 -5.00
CA ASP A 59 -2.17 -5.74 -5.62
C ASP A 59 -2.29 -5.41 -7.13
N GLY A 60 -1.30 -4.74 -7.72
CA GLY A 60 -1.31 -4.36 -9.14
C GLY A 60 -2.38 -3.32 -9.50
N VAL A 61 -2.87 -2.55 -8.52
CA VAL A 61 -3.91 -1.52 -8.69
C VAL A 61 -3.28 -0.15 -8.87
N THR A 62 -3.78 0.63 -9.82
CA THR A 62 -3.31 2.02 -9.99
C THR A 62 -4.04 2.99 -9.06
N SER A 63 -3.38 4.07 -8.67
CA SER A 63 -3.98 5.11 -7.81
C SER A 63 -5.24 5.73 -8.42
N GLU A 64 -5.33 5.81 -9.75
CA GLU A 64 -6.49 6.36 -10.45
C GLU A 64 -7.70 5.42 -10.41
N GLU A 65 -7.49 4.10 -10.57
CA GLU A 65 -8.56 3.10 -10.45
C GLU A 65 -9.13 3.11 -9.04
N PHE A 66 -8.25 3.06 -8.03
CA PHE A 66 -8.66 3.11 -6.63
C PHE A 66 -9.38 4.41 -6.27
N LYS A 67 -8.88 5.56 -6.78
CA LYS A 67 -9.54 6.86 -6.62
C LYS A 67 -10.96 6.85 -7.16
N ARG A 68 -11.18 6.32 -8.37
CA ARG A 68 -12.52 6.26 -8.99
C ARG A 68 -13.47 5.43 -8.15
N VAL A 69 -13.03 4.29 -7.63
CA VAL A 69 -13.82 3.43 -6.74
C VAL A 69 -14.23 4.20 -5.48
N LEU A 70 -13.28 4.79 -4.77
CA LEU A 70 -13.57 5.55 -3.55
C LEU A 70 -14.49 6.74 -3.80
N GLN A 71 -14.30 7.48 -4.89
CA GLN A 71 -15.17 8.59 -5.24
C GLN A 71 -16.60 8.14 -5.57
N THR A 72 -16.75 7.03 -6.27
CA THR A 72 -18.07 6.46 -6.57
C THR A 72 -18.75 5.97 -5.31
N ALA A 73 -18.06 5.21 -4.47
CA ALA A 73 -18.58 4.78 -3.17
C ALA A 73 -19.01 5.97 -2.29
N ALA A 74 -18.20 7.03 -2.23
CA ALA A 74 -18.52 8.25 -1.49
C ALA A 74 -19.75 8.98 -2.04
N ARG A 75 -19.94 8.98 -3.36
CA ARG A 75 -21.14 9.55 -4.02
C ARG A 75 -22.39 8.75 -3.67
N GLU A 76 -22.34 7.43 -3.80
CA GLU A 76 -23.44 6.54 -3.44
C GLU A 76 -23.82 6.67 -1.96
N TRP A 77 -22.83 6.75 -1.07
CA TRP A 77 -23.05 7.01 0.35
C TRP A 77 -23.70 8.36 0.65
N LYS A 78 -23.43 9.38 -0.17
CA LYS A 78 -24.07 10.69 -0.01
C LYS A 78 -25.52 10.67 -0.50
N LEU A 79 -25.81 9.95 -1.59
CA LEU A 79 -27.15 9.78 -2.16
C LEU A 79 -28.04 8.93 -1.26
N ASN A 80 -27.51 7.82 -0.74
CA ASN A 80 -28.24 6.88 0.10
C ASN A 80 -28.10 7.20 1.59
N ARG A 81 -27.60 8.38 1.95
CA ARG A 81 -27.59 8.81 3.34
C ARG A 81 -29.05 9.03 3.72
N PRO A 82 -29.66 8.18 4.57
CA PRO A 82 -30.97 8.53 5.10
C PRO A 82 -30.80 9.90 5.73
N THR A 83 -31.62 10.86 5.33
CA THR A 83 -31.72 12.07 6.11
C THR A 83 -32.06 11.57 7.51
N LEU A 84 -31.20 11.79 8.50
CA LEU A 84 -31.48 11.37 9.89
C LEU A 84 -32.85 11.93 10.38
N SER A 85 -33.43 12.87 9.64
CA SER A 85 -34.77 13.42 9.80
C SER A 85 -35.93 12.47 9.40
N GLU A 86 -35.76 11.54 8.45
CA GLU A 86 -36.87 10.67 7.99
C GLU A 86 -37.07 9.42 8.87
N GLU A 87 -36.04 9.00 9.59
CA GLU A 87 -36.11 7.81 10.46
C GLU A 87 -36.80 8.11 11.80
N MET A 88 -36.80 9.37 12.25
CA MET A 88 -37.49 9.80 13.47
C MET A 88 -39.00 10.08 13.28
N GLY A 89 -39.46 10.25 12.03
CA GLY A 89 -40.86 10.56 11.72
C GLY A 89 -41.77 9.35 11.49
N ARG A 90 -41.20 8.16 11.28
CA ARG A 90 -41.96 6.94 10.93
C ARG A 90 -42.42 6.13 12.16
N ASN A 91 -41.92 6.45 13.35
CA ASN A 91 -42.23 5.76 14.61
C ASN A 91 -43.28 6.53 15.45
N ARG A 92 -44.37 6.99 14.81
CA ARG A 92 -45.54 7.62 15.47
C ARG A 92 -46.86 7.38 14.69
N ARG A 93 -47.07 6.18 14.14
CA ARG A 93 -48.36 5.75 13.61
C ARG A 93 -48.72 4.38 14.13
#